data_AF-A0A2V9TLZ2-F1
#
_entry.id   AF-A0A2V9TLZ2-F1
#
_cell.length_a   1.000
_cell.length_b   1.000
_cell.length_c   1.000
_cell.angle_alpha   90.00
_cell.angle_beta   90.00
_cell.angle_gamma   90.00
#
_symmetry.space_group_name_H-M   'P 1'
#
loop_
_entity.id
_entity.type
_entity.pdbx_description
1 polymer ?
#
loop_
_entity_poly.entity_id
_entity_poly.type
_entity_poly.pdbx_seq_one_letter_code
_entity_poly.pdbx_strand_id
1 'polypeptide(L)'
;MLASGALAVLFYRRRNPVANVTPGIGARLGALSGALGFGIFAIFTAAGMLIFRTGGQLRDALLQAIQQSAARSSDPQAQQMLEYLKSPQGLALMMALGLIVMGVAFLIFSSLGGALAAALLRRKDRH
;
A
#
# COMPACT_ATOMS: atom_id res chain seq x y z
N MET A 1 0.23 4.37 -7.96
CA MET A 1 1.47 3.76 -7.42
C MET A 1 2.52 3.52 -8.49
N LEU A 2 2.21 2.84 -9.60
CA LEU A 2 3.17 2.64 -10.68
C LEU A 2 3.59 3.96 -11.35
N ALA A 3 2.61 4.82 -11.66
CA ALA A 3 2.86 6.13 -12.28
C ALA A 3 3.69 7.08 -11.39
N SER A 4 3.54 7.03 -10.06
CA SER A 4 4.32 7.87 -9.14
C SER A 4 5.79 7.46 -9.11
N GLY A 5 6.08 6.16 -9.13
CA GLY A 5 7.46 5.66 -9.25
C GLY A 5 8.10 6.02 -10.59
N ALA A 6 7.33 5.92 -11.68
CA ALA A 6 7.81 6.33 -13.01
C ALA A 6 8.06 7.84 -13.12
N LEU A 7 7.16 8.67 -12.56
CA LEU A 7 7.31 10.12 -12.52
C LEU A 7 8.48 10.56 -11.65
N ALA A 8 8.73 9.91 -10.52
CA ALA A 8 9.88 10.19 -9.67
C ALA A 8 11.22 10.00 -10.43
N VAL A 9 11.31 8.94 -11.24
CA VAL A 9 12.48 8.70 -12.10
C VAL A 9 12.61 9.75 -13.21
N LEU A 10 11.50 10.14 -13.84
CA LEU A 10 11.49 11.19 -14.86
C LEU A 10 11.95 12.54 -14.31
N PHE A 11 11.48 12.93 -13.11
CA PHE A 11 11.90 14.18 -12.47
C PHE A 11 13.34 14.13 -12.00
N TYR A 12 13.79 13.01 -11.42
CA TYR A 12 15.18 12.84 -11.00
C TYR A 12 16.14 13.00 -12.18
N ARG A 13 15.80 12.39 -13.33
CA ARG A 13 16.62 12.48 -14.54
C ARG A 13 16.53 13.85 -15.22
N ARG A 14 15.38 14.53 -15.18
CA ARG A 14 15.26 15.94 -15.64
C ARG A 14 16.20 16.87 -14.87
N ARG A 15 16.35 16.67 -13.56
CA ARG A 15 17.20 17.50 -12.71
C ARG A 15 18.68 17.12 -12.82
N ASN A 16 18.97 15.84 -13.11
CA ASN A 16 20.32 15.32 -13.32
C ASN A 16 20.43 14.58 -14.67
N PRO A 17 20.53 15.30 -15.81
CA PRO A 17 20.52 14.69 -17.14
C PRO A 17 21.72 13.77 -17.43
N VAL A 18 22.83 13.95 -16.70
CA VAL A 18 24.06 13.14 -16.83
C VAL A 18 24.02 11.89 -15.94
N ALA A 19 23.06 11.78 -15.00
CA ALA A 19 22.98 10.64 -14.09
C ALA A 19 22.50 9.40 -14.83
N ASN A 20 23.34 8.36 -14.86
CA ASN A 20 23.02 7.07 -15.45
C ASN A 20 22.07 6.30 -14.50
N VAL A 21 20.76 6.55 -14.62
CA VAL A 21 19.75 5.96 -13.74
C VAL A 21 19.63 4.47 -14.02
N THR A 22 20.24 3.65 -13.18
CA THR A 22 20.10 2.19 -13.25
C THR A 22 18.73 1.74 -12.74
N PRO A 23 18.24 0.55 -13.13
CA PRO A 23 16.98 0.01 -12.61
C PRO A 23 16.93 -0.08 -11.08
N GLY A 24 18.07 -0.34 -10.42
CA GLY A 24 18.16 -0.35 -8.94
C GLY A 24 17.97 1.03 -8.32
N ILE A 25 18.48 2.10 -8.95
CA ILE A 25 18.23 3.48 -8.52
C ILE A 25 16.75 3.85 -8.76
N GLY A 26 16.19 3.44 -9.90
CA GLY A 26 14.77 3.59 -10.20
C GLY A 26 13.85 2.92 -9.18
N ALA A 27 14.20 1.71 -8.74
CA ALA A 27 13.46 0.99 -7.69
C ALA A 27 13.47 1.74 -6.35
N ARG A 28 14.63 2.27 -5.93
CA ARG A 28 14.76 3.06 -4.68
C ARG A 28 13.96 4.37 -4.74
N LEU A 29 14.03 5.09 -5.85
CA LEU A 29 13.20 6.29 -6.09
C LEU A 29 11.71 5.94 -6.08
N GLY A 30 11.36 4.82 -6.69
CA GLY A 30 10.02 4.24 -6.64
C GLY A 30 9.56 3.98 -5.21
N ALA A 31 10.34 3.26 -4.41
CA ALA A 31 10.05 2.97 -3.00
C ALA A 31 9.84 4.24 -2.18
N LEU A 32 10.73 5.24 -2.30
CA LEU A 32 10.61 6.52 -1.59
C LEU A 32 9.32 7.27 -1.98
N SER A 33 9.01 7.34 -3.28
CA SER A 33 7.77 7.96 -3.75
C SER A 33 6.51 7.18 -3.30
N GLY A 34 6.60 5.85 -3.24
CA GLY A 34 5.54 4.98 -2.74
C GLY A 34 5.30 5.15 -1.24
N ALA A 35 6.36 5.25 -0.44
CA ALA A 35 6.28 5.51 0.99
C ALA A 35 5.63 6.87 1.28
N LEU A 36 6.06 7.92 0.56
CA LEU A 36 5.46 9.25 0.69
C LEU A 36 3.99 9.25 0.25
N GLY A 37 3.68 8.62 -0.88
CA GLY A 37 2.30 8.50 -1.36
C GLY A 37 1.40 7.74 -0.39
N PHE A 38 1.90 6.66 0.21
CA PHE A 38 1.18 5.92 1.24
C PHE A 38 0.99 6.75 2.51
N GLY A 39 2.01 7.49 2.95
CA GLY A 39 1.90 8.38 4.12
C GLY A 39 0.82 9.44 3.94
N ILE A 40 0.79 10.09 2.77
CA ILE A 40 -0.26 11.05 2.42
C ILE A 40 -1.63 10.37 2.42
N PHE A 41 -1.76 9.23 1.73
CA PHE A 41 -3.01 8.46 1.70
C PHE A 41 -3.50 8.08 3.10
N ALA A 42 -2.60 7.61 3.96
CA ALA A 42 -2.91 7.22 5.33
C ALA A 42 -3.41 8.42 6.16
N ILE A 43 -2.75 9.58 6.05
CA ILE A 43 -3.16 10.82 6.73
C ILE A 43 -4.56 11.24 6.28
N PHE A 44 -4.80 11.32 4.96
CA PHE A 44 -6.12 11.71 4.44
C PHE A 44 -7.22 10.72 4.83
N THR A 45 -6.91 9.42 4.82
CA THR A 45 -7.85 8.38 5.22
C THR A 45 -8.19 8.49 6.71
N ALA A 46 -7.18 8.67 7.57
CA ALA A 46 -7.37 8.85 9.01
C ALA A 46 -8.15 10.14 9.32
N ALA A 47 -7.79 11.26 8.68
CA ALA A 47 -8.49 12.52 8.83
C ALA A 47 -9.95 12.42 8.35
N GLY A 48 -10.19 11.81 7.19
CA GLY A 48 -11.53 11.56 6.69
C GLY A 48 -12.35 10.70 7.64
N MET A 49 -11.77 9.64 8.20
CA MET A 49 -12.46 8.77 9.15
C MET A 49 -12.86 9.49 10.44
N LEU A 50 -12.02 10.41 10.92
CA LEU A 50 -12.32 11.26 12.08
C LEU A 50 -13.40 12.31 11.76
N ILE A 51 -13.27 13.00 10.62
CA ILE A 51 -14.17 14.09 10.20
C ILE A 51 -15.58 13.54 9.91
N PHE A 52 -15.66 12.47 9.14
CA PHE A 52 -16.94 11.86 8.73
C PHE A 52 -17.48 10.85 9.74
N ARG A 53 -16.76 10.59 10.85
CA ARG A 53 -17.08 9.55 11.85
C ARG A 53 -17.42 8.18 11.24
N THR A 54 -16.84 7.87 10.09
CA THR A 54 -17.08 6.61 9.35
C THR A 54 -16.37 5.40 9.97
N GLY A 55 -15.62 5.60 11.06
CA GLY A 55 -14.97 4.50 11.78
C GLY A 55 -15.94 3.41 12.25
N GLY A 56 -17.18 3.79 12.61
CA GLY A 56 -18.23 2.83 12.94
C GLY A 56 -18.65 1.97 11.74
N GLN A 57 -18.89 2.60 10.58
CA GLN A 57 -19.26 1.90 9.35
C GLN A 57 -18.16 0.95 8.86
N LEU A 58 -16.90 1.35 8.99
CA LEU A 58 -15.77 0.48 8.61
C LEU A 58 -15.68 -0.75 9.52
N ARG A 59 -15.89 -0.55 10.83
CA ARG A 59 -15.98 -1.63 11.81
C ARG A 59 -17.14 -2.57 11.51
N ASP A 60 -18.31 -2.04 11.20
CA ASP A 60 -19.50 -2.84 10.88
C ASP A 60 -19.28 -3.67 9.61
N ALA A 61 -18.68 -3.09 8.56
CA ALA A 61 -18.34 -3.80 7.34
C ALA A 61 -17.35 -4.95 7.59
N LEU A 62 -16.32 -4.72 8.43
CA LEU A 62 -15.36 -5.77 8.82
C LEU A 62 -16.05 -6.88 9.61
N LEU A 63 -16.91 -6.54 10.57
CA LEU A 63 -17.69 -7.52 11.33
C LEU A 63 -18.59 -8.35 10.42
N GLN A 64 -19.22 -7.73 9.42
CA GLN A 64 -20.04 -8.44 8.44
C GLN A 64 -19.24 -9.43 7.60
N ALA A 65 -18.03 -9.05 7.17
CA ALA A 65 -17.12 -9.94 6.43
C ALA A 65 -16.64 -11.12 7.28
N ILE A 66 -16.34 -10.88 8.57
CA ILE A 66 -15.98 -11.93 9.54
C ILE A 66 -17.16 -12.89 9.75
N GLN A 67 -18.38 -12.37 9.90
CA GLN A 67 -19.58 -13.20 10.06
C GLN A 67 -19.86 -14.07 8.82
N GLN A 68 -19.71 -13.52 7.61
CA GLN A 68 -19.84 -14.29 6.37
C GLN A 68 -18.78 -15.40 6.27
N SER A 69 -17.55 -15.13 6.74
CA SER A 69 -16.47 -16.12 6.77
C SER A 69 -16.75 -17.22 7.79
N ALA A 70 -17.25 -16.84 8.97
CA ALA A 70 -17.66 -17.78 10.02
C ALA A 70 -18.77 -18.73 9.57
N ALA A 71 -19.76 -18.21 8.83
CA ALA A 71 -20.86 -19.00 8.28
C ALA A 71 -20.39 -20.07 7.27
N ARG A 72 -19.19 -19.92 6.70
CA ARG A 72 -18.58 -20.88 5.77
C ARG A 72 -17.63 -21.86 6.44
N SER A 73 -17.27 -21.65 7.71
CA SER A 73 -16.30 -22.48 8.43
C SER A 73 -16.96 -23.27 9.57
N SER A 74 -16.97 -24.59 9.46
CA SER A 74 -17.43 -25.50 10.53
C SER A 74 -16.32 -25.88 11.51
N ASP A 75 -15.08 -25.43 11.30
CA ASP A 75 -13.93 -25.79 12.12
C ASP A 75 -13.94 -25.07 13.49
N PRO A 76 -13.84 -25.80 14.62
CA PRO A 76 -13.83 -25.22 15.97
C PRO A 76 -12.67 -24.23 16.19
N GLN A 77 -11.50 -24.52 15.63
CA GLN A 77 -10.32 -23.65 15.74
C GLN A 77 -10.50 -22.34 14.95
N ALA A 78 -11.18 -22.40 13.81
CA ALA A 78 -11.50 -21.21 13.02
C ALA A 78 -12.50 -20.31 13.76
N GLN A 79 -13.51 -20.91 14.40
CA GLN A 79 -14.50 -20.16 15.19
C GLN A 79 -13.87 -19.40 16.36
N GLN A 80 -12.94 -20.02 17.08
CA GLN A 80 -12.23 -19.37 18.19
C GLN A 80 -11.37 -18.19 17.71
N MET A 81 -10.72 -18.32 16.55
CA MET A 81 -9.97 -17.23 15.92
C MET A 81 -10.90 -16.09 15.46
N LEU A 82 -12.04 -16.42 14.88
CA LEU A 82 -13.06 -15.45 14.42
C LEU A 82 -13.68 -14.69 15.60
N GLU A 83 -13.85 -15.34 16.74
CA GLU A 83 -14.34 -14.71 17.97
C GLU A 83 -13.32 -13.73 18.54
N TYR A 84 -12.03 -14.08 18.53
CA TYR A 84 -10.95 -13.16 18.86
C TYR A 84 -10.91 -11.95 17.91
N LEU A 85 -11.08 -12.18 16.59
CA LEU A 85 -11.11 -11.10 15.59
C LEU A 85 -12.31 -10.16 15.74
N LYS A 86 -13.44 -10.60 16.30
CA LYS A 86 -14.60 -9.74 16.63
C LYS A 86 -14.34 -8.84 17.83
N SER A 87 -13.37 -9.18 18.69
CA SER A 87 -13.03 -8.35 19.85
C SER A 87 -12.49 -6.98 19.41
N PRO A 88 -12.59 -5.93 20.26
CA PRO A 88 -12.04 -4.61 19.94
C PRO A 88 -10.53 -4.65 19.63
N GLN A 89 -9.80 -5.51 20.35
CA GLN A 89 -8.36 -5.70 20.16
C GLN A 89 -8.07 -6.43 18.85
N GLY A 90 -8.81 -7.50 18.55
CA GLY A 90 -8.67 -8.26 17.30
C GLY A 90 -8.98 -7.42 16.06
N LEU A 91 -10.03 -6.60 16.11
CA LEU A 91 -10.37 -5.65 15.04
C LEU A 91 -9.24 -4.63 14.83
N ALA A 92 -8.71 -4.04 15.90
CA ALA A 92 -7.60 -3.09 15.81
C ALA A 92 -6.36 -3.73 15.18
N LEU A 93 -6.05 -4.98 15.57
CA LEU A 93 -4.94 -5.76 15.03
C LEU A 93 -5.15 -6.07 13.54
N MET A 94 -6.37 -6.43 13.14
CA MET A 94 -6.71 -6.67 11.74
C MET A 94 -6.60 -5.41 10.88
N MET A 95 -7.06 -4.26 11.40
CA MET A 95 -6.91 -2.96 10.73
C MET A 95 -5.43 -2.58 10.59
N ALA A 96 -4.63 -2.77 11.64
CA ALA A 96 -3.20 -2.50 11.61
C ALA A 96 -2.48 -3.39 10.58
N LEU A 97 -2.79 -4.69 10.56
CA LEU A 97 -2.24 -5.62 9.57
C LEU A 97 -2.66 -5.25 8.15
N GLY A 98 -3.92 -4.88 7.94
CA GLY A 98 -4.41 -4.40 6.64
C GLY A 98 -3.66 -3.17 6.13
N LEU A 99 -3.38 -2.21 7.02
CA LEU A 99 -2.58 -1.03 6.70
C LEU A 99 -1.13 -1.40 6.36
N ILE A 100 -0.52 -2.31 7.10
CA ILE A 100 0.85 -2.79 6.81
C ILE A 100 0.90 -3.46 5.44
N VAL A 101 -0.02 -4.38 5.15
CA VAL A 101 -0.10 -5.08 3.86
C VAL A 101 -0.29 -4.09 2.72
N MET A 102 -1.18 -3.11 2.88
CA MET A 102 -1.38 -2.05 1.91
C MET A 102 -0.11 -1.21 1.71
N GLY A 103 0.57 -0.83 2.78
CA GLY A 103 1.83 -0.09 2.72
C GLY A 103 2.93 -0.85 1.97
N VAL A 104 3.06 -2.16 2.24
CA VAL A 104 3.98 -3.05 1.52
C VAL A 104 3.62 -3.12 0.03
N ALA A 105 2.33 -3.24 -0.31
CA ALA A 105 1.89 -3.20 -1.70
C ALA A 105 2.27 -1.88 -2.39
N PHE A 106 2.07 -0.73 -1.73
CA PHE A 106 2.51 0.57 -2.24
C PHE A 106 4.00 0.60 -2.57
N LEU A 107 4.83 0.10 -1.65
CA LEU A 107 6.28 0.03 -1.85
C LEU A 107 6.63 -0.87 -3.03
N ILE A 108 6.05 -2.07 -3.11
CA ILE A 108 6.33 -3.03 -4.18
C ILE A 108 5.94 -2.42 -5.54
N PHE A 109 4.71 -1.95 -5.69
CA PHE A 109 4.22 -1.43 -6.96
C PHE A 109 4.94 -0.15 -7.38
N SER A 110 5.23 0.78 -6.46
CA SER A 110 5.97 1.99 -6.82
C SER A 110 7.44 1.69 -7.13
N SER A 111 8.08 0.75 -6.44
CA SER A 111 9.44 0.29 -6.77
C SER A 111 9.48 -0.33 -8.16
N LEU A 112 8.50 -1.18 -8.49
CA LEU A 112 8.39 -1.79 -9.83
C LEU A 112 8.22 -0.73 -10.91
N GLY A 113 7.35 0.26 -10.69
CA GLY A 113 7.13 1.36 -11.62
C GLY A 113 8.38 2.21 -11.86
N GLY A 114 9.13 2.51 -10.79
CA GLY A 114 10.40 3.23 -10.89
C GLY A 114 11.50 2.43 -11.60
N ALA A 115 11.61 1.13 -11.30
CA ALA A 115 12.57 0.24 -11.95
C ALA A 115 12.29 0.10 -13.46
N LEU A 116 11.02 -0.11 -13.82
CA LEU A 116 10.58 -0.22 -15.21
C LEU A 116 10.82 1.07 -15.99
N ALA A 117 10.48 2.22 -15.40
CA ALA A 117 10.74 3.52 -16.02
C ALA A 117 12.24 3.74 -16.26
N ALA A 118 13.09 3.46 -15.27
CA ALA A 118 14.53 3.58 -15.43
C ALA A 118 15.09 2.65 -16.52
N ALA A 119 14.59 1.41 -16.61
CA ALA A 119 15.01 0.46 -17.64
C ALA A 119 14.63 0.90 -19.05
N LEU A 120 13.39 1.38 -19.25
CA LEU A 120 12.91 1.87 -20.54
C LEU A 120 13.68 3.12 -20.99
N LEU A 121 13.91 4.05 -20.07
CA LEU A 121 14.65 5.28 -20.37
C LEU A 121 16.11 5.00 -20.73
N ARG A 122 16.77 4.06 -20.06
CA ARG A 122 18.16 3.67 -20.38
C ARG A 122 18.28 2.99 -21.75
N ARG A 123 17.25 2.27 -22.18
CA ARG A 123 17.21 1.66 -23.52
C ARG A 123 17.10 2.71 -24.61
N LYS A 124 16.40 3.82 -24.34
CA LYS A 124 16.24 4.94 -25.28
C LYS A 124 17.53 5.72 -25.51
N ASP A 125 18.41 5.82 -24.51
CA ASP A 125 19.69 6.55 -24.63
C ASP A 125 20.80 5.75 -25.34
N ARG A 126 20.57 4.47 -25.62
CA ARG A 126 21.52 3.59 -26.33
C ARG A 126 21.24 3.48 -27.83
N HIS A 127 20.16 4.09 -28.31
CA HIS A 127 19.76 4.18 -29.71
C HIS A 127 19.84 5.63 -30.16
#